data_AF-A0A251PGR4-F1
#
_entry.id   AF-A0A251PGR4-F1
#
_cell.length_a   1.000
_cell.length_b   1.000
_cell.length_c   1.000
_cell.angle_alpha   90.00
_cell.angle_beta   90.00
_cell.angle_gamma   90.00
#
_symmetry.space_group_name_H-M   'P 1'
#
loop_
_entity.id
_entity.type
_entity.pdbx_description
1 polymer ?
#
loop_
_entity_poly.entity_id
_entity_poly.type
_entity_poly.pdbx_seq_one_letter_code
_entity_poly.pdbx_strand_id
1 'polypeptide(L)'
;MDTMRPKSAFNNNHNKQSKLARTFHKVINLRSATSKITSNNGICLLTSQAKVKEDREHFEKHRHLDKKEEEFKARNRAVMEALLAKLFAGITSIKAAYAELQMAQNPYNNEAIQMADQSVVDELKAISELKRSFLKKELDLSPQVTLMLAEIQEQQGLMKTYEITIKKLESEAEHKGTDIYSLQKKLEDCVSFNKSLENKLNSSGSLSLSMFENLRLSVLNPTHFVQFQQHTLRSIRSFVRLMIREMESANWDLDTAIKFIEPDSIFAEQSHSCFAFESFVSKTMLEGFNNPNFGLPSESLPLNNKTQLLFFEKFKKLISVNSKNFLAQNPSSSFCKFTRAKYLQLVHAKMECSLFGNLNQRKLLSTGGVPDSAFFAAFAEMSMRVWLLHCLAFSFGQQVSIFQVKKGSRFSEVYMESVTPNDVDTEPSVSFTVVPGFKIGKTVIQSQVYLSPVTAPAS
;
A
#
# COMPACT_ATOMS: atom_id res chain seq x y z
N MET A 1 28.78 6.84 -11.84
CA MET A 1 30.03 7.20 -11.16
C MET A 1 30.22 8.69 -11.34
N ASP A 2 30.23 9.57 -10.34
CA ASP A 2 30.10 9.39 -8.90
C ASP A 2 29.33 10.55 -8.28
N THR A 3 28.59 10.16 -7.25
CA THR A 3 27.67 10.90 -6.40
C THR A 3 28.35 11.91 -5.49
N MET A 4 27.81 13.12 -5.39
CA MET A 4 28.02 13.99 -4.22
C MET A 4 26.74 14.06 -3.38
N ARG A 5 26.78 13.41 -2.22
CA ARG A 5 25.76 13.48 -1.16
C ARG A 5 25.94 14.77 -0.33
N PRO A 6 24.86 15.45 0.10
CA PRO A 6 24.94 16.39 1.21
C PRO A 6 24.97 15.62 2.55
N LYS A 7 25.91 15.99 3.43
CA LYS A 7 26.09 15.42 4.77
C LYS A 7 24.98 15.89 5.72
N SER A 8 24.35 14.93 6.37
CA SER A 8 23.50 15.08 7.56
C SER A 8 24.33 15.47 8.78
N ALA A 9 23.95 16.54 9.47
CA ALA A 9 24.44 16.85 10.82
C ALA A 9 23.39 16.40 11.84
N PHE A 10 23.59 15.20 12.40
CA PHE A 10 22.89 14.76 13.61
C PHE A 10 23.80 14.95 14.83
N ASN A 11 23.18 15.53 15.86
CA ASN A 11 23.63 15.70 17.23
C ASN A 11 24.42 14.51 17.80
N ASN A 12 25.51 14.82 18.50
CA ASN A 12 25.82 14.17 19.78
C ASN A 12 26.74 15.07 20.61
N ASN A 13 26.16 15.79 21.57
CA ASN A 13 26.90 16.32 22.70
C ASN A 13 26.02 16.29 23.95
N HIS A 14 25.82 15.07 24.47
CA HIS A 14 25.36 14.86 25.84
C HIS A 14 26.50 15.21 26.81
N ASN A 15 26.29 16.28 27.58
CA ASN A 15 26.84 16.58 28.91
C ASN A 15 27.29 18.03 29.08
N LYS A 16 26.36 18.98 28.97
CA LYS A 16 26.39 20.22 29.76
C LYS A 16 24.96 20.61 30.12
N GLN A 17 24.41 20.01 31.18
CA GLN A 17 23.25 20.58 31.87
C GLN A 17 23.68 21.96 32.40
N SER A 18 23.30 23.01 31.67
CA SER A 18 23.69 24.37 31.96
C SER A 18 23.04 24.83 33.26
N LYS A 19 23.76 25.65 34.02
CA LYS A 19 23.31 26.27 35.28
C LYS A 19 21.93 26.96 35.14
N LEU A 20 21.53 27.30 33.90
CA LEU A 20 20.21 27.83 33.54
C LEU A 20 19.05 26.86 33.88
N ALA A 21 19.21 25.56 33.63
CA ALA A 21 18.17 24.56 33.89
C ALA A 21 17.85 24.40 35.38
N ARG A 22 18.85 24.59 36.26
CA ARG A 22 18.65 24.59 37.72
C ARG A 22 17.96 25.85 38.23
N THR A 23 18.14 26.98 37.56
CA THR A 23 17.47 28.24 37.89
C THR A 23 15.99 28.19 37.51
N PHE A 24 15.65 27.60 36.35
CA PHE A 24 14.25 27.43 35.93
C PHE A 24 13.47 26.41 36.79
N HIS A 25 14.12 25.34 37.26
CA HIS A 25 13.47 24.36 38.14
C HIS A 25 13.11 24.95 39.53
N LYS A 26 13.88 25.92 40.02
CA LYS A 26 13.56 26.64 41.28
C LYS A 26 12.38 27.60 41.15
N VAL A 27 12.17 28.20 39.98
CA VAL A 27 11.07 29.14 39.73
C VAL A 27 9.73 28.42 39.53
N ILE A 28 9.74 27.21 38.96
CA ILE A 28 8.53 26.41 38.75
C ILE A 28 7.99 25.82 40.07
N ASN A 29 8.86 25.46 41.01
CA ASN A 29 8.45 24.94 42.32
C ASN A 29 7.90 26.01 43.27
N LEU A 30 8.20 27.30 43.06
CA LEU A 30 7.59 28.40 43.82
C LEU A 30 6.13 28.67 43.43
N ARG A 31 5.73 28.34 42.20
CA ARG A 31 4.35 28.52 41.71
C ARG A 31 3.42 27.34 42.02
N SER A 32 3.98 26.17 42.34
CA SER A 32 3.21 24.97 42.68
C SER A 32 2.88 24.86 44.17
N ALA A 33 3.42 25.76 45.01
CA ALA A 33 3.18 25.78 46.45
C ALA A 33 1.98 26.66 46.87
N THR A 34 1.33 27.36 45.94
CA THR A 34 0.20 28.27 46.21
C THR A 34 -1.18 27.77 45.73
N SER A 35 -1.28 26.55 45.21
CA SER A 35 -2.55 25.94 44.76
C SER A 35 -3.12 24.92 45.75
N LYS A 36 -3.39 25.34 46.99
CA LYS A 36 -4.36 24.66 47.88
C LYS A 36 -5.10 25.66 48.75
N ILE A 37 -6.03 26.41 48.16
CA ILE A 37 -7.21 26.89 48.87
C ILE A 37 -8.41 26.70 47.95
N THR A 38 -9.13 25.61 48.19
CA THR A 38 -10.49 25.40 47.71
C THR A 38 -11.44 26.14 48.65
N SER A 39 -12.45 26.76 48.05
CA SER A 39 -13.59 27.49 48.61
C SER A 39 -14.15 27.00 49.95
N ASN A 40 -14.49 27.95 50.85
CA ASN A 40 -15.88 28.09 51.28
C ASN A 40 -16.18 29.43 51.98
N ASN A 41 -17.39 29.91 51.68
CA ASN A 41 -18.19 31.02 52.22
C ASN A 41 -17.82 31.59 53.60
N GLY A 42 -17.94 32.92 53.71
CA GLY A 42 -18.17 33.58 54.99
C GLY A 42 -17.96 35.09 54.95
N ILE A 43 -19.05 35.84 54.77
CA ILE A 43 -19.16 37.24 55.19
C ILE A 43 -18.84 37.30 56.69
N CYS A 44 -17.93 38.17 57.13
CA CYS A 44 -17.93 38.61 58.53
C CYS A 44 -17.39 40.04 58.71
N LEU A 45 -18.11 40.72 59.59
CA LEU A 45 -18.19 42.13 59.88
C LEU A 45 -17.02 42.62 60.74
N LEU A 46 -16.76 43.93 60.67
CA LEU A 46 -16.03 44.70 61.68
C LEU A 46 -16.49 44.37 63.10
N THR A 47 -15.55 44.22 64.04
CA THR A 47 -15.75 44.61 65.45
C THR A 47 -14.42 44.99 66.10
N SER A 48 -14.54 45.92 67.04
CA SER A 48 -13.51 46.75 67.64
C SER A 48 -13.47 46.57 69.17
N GLN A 49 -12.28 46.81 69.75
CA GLN A 49 -11.97 47.06 71.19
C GLN A 49 -12.00 45.83 72.14
N ALA A 50 -11.23 45.71 73.23
CA ALA A 50 -10.51 46.68 74.06
C ALA A 50 -9.35 46.08 74.92
N LYS A 51 -8.31 46.91 75.14
CA LYS A 51 -7.48 47.22 76.36
C LYS A 51 -6.86 46.13 77.26
N VAL A 52 -5.55 46.31 77.57
CA VAL A 52 -5.01 46.65 78.92
C VAL A 52 -3.79 47.58 78.79
N LYS A 53 -3.68 48.55 79.72
CA LYS A 53 -2.69 49.64 79.84
C LYS A 53 -1.36 49.18 80.49
N GLU A 54 -0.25 49.88 80.19
CA GLU A 54 0.61 50.49 81.21
C GLU A 54 1.64 51.47 80.61
N ASP A 55 1.64 52.67 81.19
CA ASP A 55 2.64 53.76 81.28
C ASP A 55 3.80 53.88 80.28
N ARG A 56 3.86 55.02 79.58
CA ARG A 56 5.05 55.90 79.38
C ARG A 56 4.77 56.99 78.32
N GLU A 57 4.34 58.17 78.77
CA GLU A 57 4.04 59.34 77.92
C GLU A 57 5.27 60.09 77.34
N HIS A 58 6.46 59.49 77.30
CA HIS A 58 7.64 60.12 76.69
C HIS A 58 8.28 59.32 75.52
N PHE A 59 7.69 58.19 75.12
CA PHE A 59 8.16 57.34 74.01
C PHE A 59 7.25 57.31 72.77
N GLU A 60 6.13 58.04 72.76
CA GLU A 60 5.17 57.99 71.65
C GLU A 60 5.60 58.80 70.42
N LYS A 61 6.32 59.92 70.57
CA LYS A 61 6.75 60.73 69.42
C LYS A 61 7.75 60.01 68.52
N HIS A 62 8.73 59.29 69.08
CA HIS A 62 9.71 58.51 68.29
C HIS A 62 9.06 57.30 67.60
N ARG A 63 8.18 56.55 68.30
CA ARG A 63 7.44 55.43 67.69
C ARG A 63 6.46 55.85 66.59
N HIS A 64 5.86 57.05 66.69
CA HIS A 64 4.99 57.59 65.64
C HIS A 64 5.75 58.13 64.42
N LEU A 65 6.97 58.64 64.61
CA LEU A 65 7.86 59.07 63.51
C LEU A 65 8.38 57.86 62.73
N ASP A 66 8.84 56.80 63.44
CA ASP A 66 9.31 55.57 62.80
C ASP A 66 8.18 54.85 62.03
N LYS A 67 6.97 54.79 62.59
CA LYS A 67 5.78 54.23 61.89
C LYS A 67 5.38 55.05 60.65
N LYS A 68 5.43 56.38 60.71
CA LYS A 68 5.15 57.25 59.55
C LYS A 68 6.19 57.10 58.45
N GLU A 69 7.46 56.91 58.81
CA GLU A 69 8.53 56.69 57.85
C GLU A 69 8.43 55.30 57.18
N GLU A 70 8.05 54.27 57.94
CA GLU A 70 7.74 52.95 57.39
C GLU A 70 6.49 52.96 56.49
N GLU A 71 5.41 53.64 56.87
CA GLU A 71 4.21 53.81 56.04
C GLU A 71 4.51 54.58 54.74
N PHE A 72 5.35 55.61 54.79
CA PHE A 72 5.78 56.35 53.60
C PHE A 72 6.64 55.48 52.66
N LYS A 73 7.56 54.69 53.21
CA LYS A 73 8.36 53.71 52.44
C LYS A 73 7.47 52.61 51.84
N ALA A 74 6.48 52.11 52.59
CA ALA A 74 5.53 51.11 52.12
C ALA A 74 4.63 51.66 51.00
N ARG A 75 4.14 52.90 51.13
CA ARG A 75 3.36 53.58 50.10
C ARG A 75 4.17 53.79 48.82
N ASN A 76 5.42 54.25 48.95
CA ASN A 76 6.31 54.40 47.78
C ASN A 76 6.59 53.06 47.10
N ARG A 77 6.78 51.98 47.87
CA ARG A 77 6.93 50.63 47.30
C ARG A 77 5.66 50.22 46.53
N ALA A 78 4.48 50.40 47.10
CA ALA A 78 3.21 50.06 46.44
C ALA A 78 2.97 50.88 45.16
N VAL A 79 3.30 52.18 45.17
CA VAL A 79 3.22 53.03 43.97
C VAL A 79 4.19 52.56 42.88
N MET A 80 5.40 52.14 43.26
CA MET A 80 6.37 51.58 42.32
C MET A 80 5.93 50.24 41.73
N GLU A 81 5.35 49.36 42.54
CA GLU A 81 4.77 48.09 42.09
C GLU A 81 3.61 48.34 41.10
N ALA A 82 2.72 49.29 41.40
CA ALA A 82 1.64 49.69 40.52
C ALA A 82 2.14 50.28 39.18
N LEU A 83 3.20 51.08 39.23
CA LEU A 83 3.83 51.63 38.02
C LEU A 83 4.43 50.53 37.14
N LEU A 84 5.14 49.56 37.75
CA LEU A 84 5.72 48.43 37.02
C LEU A 84 4.63 47.55 36.41
N ALA A 85 3.56 47.26 37.14
CA ALA A 85 2.44 46.49 36.63
C ALA A 85 1.80 47.19 35.41
N LYS A 86 1.53 48.49 35.50
CA LYS A 86 0.98 49.28 34.38
C LYS A 86 1.90 49.27 33.16
N LEU A 87 3.22 49.33 33.37
CA LEU A 87 4.20 49.23 32.28
C LEU A 87 4.16 47.86 31.60
N PHE A 88 4.16 46.76 32.37
CA PHE A 88 4.11 45.41 31.81
C PHE A 88 2.78 45.12 31.10
N ALA A 89 1.66 45.63 31.62
CA ALA A 89 0.36 45.55 30.95
C ALA A 89 0.36 46.29 29.60
N GLY A 90 0.95 47.48 29.53
CA GLY A 90 1.12 48.22 28.26
C GLY A 90 2.01 47.49 27.26
N ILE A 91 3.14 46.92 27.71
CA ILE A 91 4.01 46.09 26.84
C ILE A 91 3.26 44.86 26.32
N THR A 92 2.44 44.23 27.15
CA THR A 92 1.62 43.07 26.76
C THR A 92 0.56 43.47 25.72
N SER A 93 -0.05 44.64 25.88
CA SER A 93 -1.02 45.20 24.93
C SER A 93 -0.38 45.52 23.58
N ILE A 94 0.83 46.10 23.56
CA ILE A 94 1.62 46.31 22.33
C ILE A 94 1.90 44.97 21.65
N LYS A 95 2.27 43.95 22.42
CA LYS A 95 2.56 42.61 21.87
C LYS A 95 1.32 41.97 21.23
N ALA A 96 0.16 42.13 21.87
CA ALA A 96 -1.11 41.67 21.32
C ALA A 96 -1.48 42.42 20.03
N ALA A 97 -1.40 43.75 20.03
CA ALA A 97 -1.68 44.56 18.84
C ALA A 97 -0.71 44.25 17.68
N TYR A 98 0.57 43.99 17.97
CA TYR A 98 1.52 43.56 16.96
C TYR A 98 1.18 42.17 16.38
N ALA A 99 0.68 41.24 17.21
CA ALA A 99 0.20 39.96 16.72
C ALA A 99 -1.05 40.12 15.83
N GLU A 100 -1.97 41.03 16.17
CA GLU A 100 -3.14 41.37 15.34
C GLU A 100 -2.70 41.92 13.97
N LEU A 101 -1.70 42.80 13.96
CA LEU A 101 -1.09 43.34 12.74
C LEU A 101 -0.54 42.21 11.85
N GLN A 102 0.20 41.27 12.43
CA GLN A 102 0.76 40.13 11.67
C GLN A 102 -0.33 39.24 11.07
N MET A 103 -1.42 39.00 11.79
CA MET A 103 -2.55 38.22 11.27
C MET A 103 -3.27 38.91 10.12
N ALA A 104 -3.40 40.24 10.18
CA ALA A 104 -4.05 41.03 9.14
C ALA A 104 -3.22 41.17 7.85
N GLN A 105 -1.97 40.70 7.82
CA GLN A 105 -1.15 40.73 6.60
C GLN A 105 -1.44 39.57 5.66
N ASN A 106 -1.97 38.44 6.17
CA ASN A 106 -2.26 37.28 5.33
C ASN A 106 -3.48 36.51 5.86
N PRO A 107 -4.66 36.65 5.22
CA PRO A 107 -4.92 37.48 4.04
C PRO A 107 -4.85 39.00 4.34
N TYR A 108 -4.40 39.80 3.36
CA TYR A 108 -4.20 41.24 3.53
C TYR A 108 -5.52 41.97 3.85
N ASN A 109 -5.59 42.61 5.02
CA ASN A 109 -6.71 43.40 5.48
C ASN A 109 -6.23 44.78 5.96
N ASN A 110 -6.46 45.80 5.12
CA ASN A 110 -6.03 47.17 5.37
C ASN A 110 -6.64 47.78 6.65
N GLU A 111 -7.93 47.57 6.87
CA GLU A 111 -8.65 48.13 8.03
C GLU A 111 -8.13 47.54 9.34
N ALA A 112 -7.94 46.22 9.39
CA ALA A 112 -7.38 45.55 10.56
C ALA A 112 -5.92 45.93 10.82
N ILE A 113 -5.11 46.13 9.77
CA ILE A 113 -3.73 46.65 9.89
C ILE A 113 -3.75 48.05 10.51
N GLN A 114 -4.61 48.96 10.03
CA GLN A 114 -4.71 50.32 10.57
C GLN A 114 -5.16 50.34 12.03
N MET A 115 -6.15 49.53 12.40
CA MET A 115 -6.62 49.42 13.79
C MET A 115 -5.53 48.88 14.73
N ALA A 116 -4.79 47.86 14.29
CA ALA A 116 -3.70 47.29 15.06
C ALA A 116 -2.52 48.28 15.21
N ASP A 117 -2.16 48.99 14.13
CA ASP A 117 -1.13 50.03 14.16
C ASP A 117 -1.51 51.18 15.11
N GLN A 118 -2.75 51.68 15.01
CA GLN A 118 -3.27 52.70 15.91
C GLN A 118 -3.22 52.26 17.38
N SER A 119 -3.56 51.00 17.66
CA SER A 119 -3.48 50.43 19.02
C SER A 119 -2.05 50.37 19.55
N VAL A 120 -1.06 50.05 18.71
CA VAL A 120 0.37 50.12 19.08
C VAL A 120 0.77 51.56 19.40
N VAL A 121 0.38 52.51 18.56
CA VAL A 121 0.70 53.94 18.73
C VAL A 121 0.11 54.48 20.03
N ASP A 122 -1.13 54.13 20.36
CA ASP A 122 -1.80 54.63 21.56
C ASP A 122 -1.21 54.05 22.85
N GLU A 123 -0.83 52.78 22.87
CA GLU A 123 -0.09 52.19 24.01
C GLU A 123 1.31 52.79 24.17
N LEU A 124 2.02 53.08 23.07
CA LEU A 124 3.31 53.76 23.13
C LEU A 124 3.19 55.18 23.68
N LYS A 125 2.12 55.91 23.32
CA LYS A 125 1.82 57.23 23.91
C LYS A 125 1.54 57.10 25.41
N ALA A 126 0.72 56.14 25.82
CA ALA A 126 0.40 55.91 27.23
C ALA A 126 1.65 55.57 28.07
N ILE A 127 2.56 54.74 27.54
CA ILE A 127 3.85 54.44 28.20
C ILE A 127 4.75 55.68 28.25
N SER A 128 4.76 56.50 27.20
CA SER A 128 5.53 57.76 27.17
C SER A 128 5.04 58.75 28.24
N GLU A 129 3.73 58.87 28.42
CA GLU A 129 3.13 59.68 29.49
C GLU A 129 3.47 59.13 30.87
N LEU A 130 3.41 57.81 31.05
CA LEU A 130 3.81 57.14 32.29
C LEU A 130 5.28 57.44 32.62
N LYS A 131 6.19 57.35 31.64
CA LYS A 131 7.60 57.72 31.79
C LYS A 131 7.75 59.19 32.21
N ARG A 132 7.01 60.09 31.59
CA ARG A 132 7.06 61.53 31.91
C ARG A 132 6.60 61.81 33.34
N SER A 133 5.51 61.18 33.78
CA SER A 133 4.98 61.31 35.15
C SER A 133 5.99 60.81 36.21
N PHE A 134 6.68 59.70 35.92
CA PHE A 134 7.74 59.17 36.77
C PHE A 134 8.92 60.14 36.91
N LEU A 135 9.41 60.70 35.80
CA LEU A 135 10.55 61.63 35.81
C LEU A 135 10.24 62.94 36.55
N LYS A 136 8.99 63.43 36.44
CA LYS A 136 8.53 64.64 37.16
C LYS A 136 8.22 64.39 38.63
N LYS A 137 8.24 63.12 39.09
CA LYS A 137 7.79 62.70 40.43
C LYS A 137 6.31 63.04 40.71
N GLU A 138 5.51 63.14 39.65
CA GLU A 138 4.06 63.40 39.68
C GLU A 138 3.30 62.08 39.49
N LEU A 139 3.41 61.16 40.46
CA LEU A 139 2.76 59.84 40.42
C LEU A 139 1.47 59.85 41.24
N ASP A 140 0.38 60.34 40.65
CA ASP A 140 -0.97 60.20 41.22
C ASP A 140 -1.58 58.84 40.86
N LEU A 141 -0.95 57.77 41.36
CA LEU A 141 -1.45 56.41 41.23
C LEU A 141 -2.12 55.96 42.52
N SER A 142 -3.35 55.45 42.40
CA SER A 142 -3.95 54.60 43.44
C SER A 142 -3.37 53.19 43.28
N PRO A 143 -2.49 52.70 44.17
CA PRO A 143 -1.74 51.47 43.93
C PRO A 143 -2.63 50.25 43.73
N GLN A 144 -3.64 50.09 44.57
CA GLN A 144 -4.54 48.93 44.53
C GLN A 144 -5.40 48.88 43.26
N VAL A 145 -5.96 50.03 42.85
CA VAL A 145 -6.77 50.12 41.62
C VAL A 145 -5.89 49.92 40.38
N THR A 146 -4.71 50.52 40.36
CA THR A 146 -3.78 50.44 39.22
C THR A 146 -3.28 49.00 39.03
N LEU A 147 -2.94 48.30 40.12
CA LEU A 147 -2.55 46.89 40.06
C LEU A 147 -3.66 46.02 39.47
N MET A 148 -4.90 46.22 39.91
CA MET A 148 -6.03 45.43 39.41
C MET A 148 -6.32 45.70 37.92
N LEU A 149 -6.28 46.96 37.49
CA LEU A 149 -6.48 47.32 36.08
C LEU A 149 -5.34 46.81 35.19
N ALA A 150 -4.09 46.91 35.67
CA ALA A 150 -2.93 46.38 34.96
C ALA A 150 -3.01 44.86 34.78
N GLU A 151 -3.40 44.12 35.82
CA GLU A 151 -3.61 42.67 35.74
C GLU A 151 -4.70 42.35 34.71
N ILE A 152 -5.85 43.05 34.73
CA ILE A 152 -6.93 42.83 33.75
C ILE A 152 -6.42 43.08 32.32
N GLN A 153 -5.70 44.18 32.09
CA GLN A 153 -5.16 44.52 30.79
C GLN A 153 -4.11 43.49 30.32
N GLU A 154 -3.24 43.00 31.21
CA GLU A 154 -2.28 41.94 30.91
C GLU A 154 -2.99 40.64 30.50
N GLN A 155 -4.00 40.22 31.27
CA GLN A 155 -4.79 39.02 30.96
C GLN A 155 -5.53 39.15 29.62
N GLN A 156 -6.07 40.33 29.30
CA GLN A 156 -6.71 40.60 28.01
C GLN A 156 -5.73 40.52 26.84
N GLY A 157 -4.54 41.13 26.97
CA GLY A 157 -3.51 41.04 25.92
C GLY A 157 -2.99 39.62 25.72
N LEU A 158 -2.87 38.86 26.81
CA LEU A 158 -2.49 37.45 26.75
C LEU A 158 -3.56 36.60 26.06
N MET A 159 -4.84 36.80 26.41
CA MET A 159 -5.97 36.10 25.79
C MET A 159 -6.05 36.36 24.27
N LYS A 160 -5.90 37.61 23.85
CA LYS A 160 -5.82 37.99 22.43
C LYS A 160 -4.67 37.27 21.70
N THR A 161 -3.49 37.23 22.33
CA THR A 161 -2.32 36.55 21.74
C THR A 161 -2.56 35.05 21.57
N TYR A 162 -3.22 34.41 22.54
CA TYR A 162 -3.60 33.00 22.42
C TYR A 162 -4.65 32.76 21.35
N GLU A 163 -5.68 33.61 21.27
CA GLU A 163 -6.71 33.53 20.22
C GLU A 163 -6.10 33.59 18.81
N ILE A 164 -5.17 34.53 18.60
CA ILE A 164 -4.42 34.67 17.34
C ILE A 164 -3.61 33.40 17.04
N THR A 165 -2.92 32.88 18.05
CA THR A 165 -2.11 31.66 17.89
C THR A 165 -2.98 30.46 17.53
N ILE A 166 -4.16 30.34 18.15
CA ILE A 166 -5.13 29.28 17.85
C ILE A 166 -5.61 29.39 16.40
N LYS A 167 -6.09 30.58 15.97
CA LYS A 167 -6.53 30.81 14.58
C LYS A 167 -5.44 30.47 13.55
N LYS A 168 -4.19 30.82 13.85
CA LYS A 168 -3.04 30.48 13.00
C LYS A 168 -2.82 28.97 12.91
N LEU A 169 -2.87 28.26 14.03
CA LEU A 169 -2.70 26.80 14.05
C LEU A 169 -3.87 26.07 13.37
N GLU A 170 -5.10 26.57 13.51
CA GLU A 170 -6.29 26.03 12.85
C GLU A 170 -6.16 26.13 11.32
N SER A 171 -5.83 27.31 10.80
CA SER A 171 -5.60 27.50 9.35
C SER A 171 -4.43 26.67 8.80
N GLU A 172 -3.34 26.51 9.56
CA GLU A 172 -2.23 25.62 9.17
C GLU A 172 -2.67 24.15 9.15
N ALA A 173 -3.50 23.73 10.11
CA ALA A 173 -4.04 22.37 10.17
C ALA A 173 -4.99 22.08 9.00
N GLU A 174 -5.87 23.01 8.65
CA GLU A 174 -6.75 22.91 7.48
C GLU A 174 -5.94 22.81 6.18
N HIS A 175 -4.93 23.66 6.01
CA HIS A 175 -4.06 23.64 4.83
C HIS A 175 -3.35 22.27 4.70
N LYS A 176 -2.74 21.77 5.78
CA LYS A 176 -2.13 20.43 5.79
C LYS A 176 -3.14 19.32 5.53
N GLY A 177 -4.38 19.47 6.00
CA GLY A 177 -5.48 18.55 5.71
C GLY A 177 -5.75 18.45 4.20
N THR A 178 -5.80 19.59 3.51
CA THR A 178 -5.97 19.62 2.04
C THR A 178 -4.80 18.99 1.29
N ASP A 179 -3.56 19.20 1.76
CA ASP A 179 -2.37 18.60 1.18
C ASP A 179 -2.34 17.08 1.35
N ILE A 180 -2.69 16.57 2.55
CA ILE A 180 -2.79 15.13 2.82
C ILE A 180 -3.81 14.49 1.88
N TYR A 181 -5.00 15.10 1.74
CA TYR A 181 -6.03 14.61 0.84
C TYR A 181 -5.55 14.56 -0.62
N SER A 182 -4.87 15.63 -1.09
CA SER A 182 -4.29 15.70 -2.43
C SER A 182 -3.23 14.60 -2.67
N LEU A 183 -2.36 14.36 -1.68
CA LEU A 183 -1.33 13.33 -1.75
C LEU A 183 -1.92 11.91 -1.70
N GLN A 184 -2.94 11.68 -0.88
CA GLN A 184 -3.67 10.40 -0.83
C GLN A 184 -4.30 10.08 -2.18
N LYS A 185 -4.96 11.07 -2.81
CA LYS A 185 -5.53 10.90 -4.15
C LYS A 185 -4.46 10.55 -5.19
N LYS A 186 -3.33 11.25 -5.21
CA LYS A 186 -2.20 10.92 -6.10
C LYS A 186 -1.64 9.52 -5.87
N LEU A 187 -1.60 9.07 -4.63
CA LEU A 187 -1.18 7.71 -4.28
C LEU A 187 -2.16 6.67 -4.83
N GLU A 188 -3.47 6.88 -4.67
CA GLU A 188 -4.50 6.00 -5.21
C GLU A 188 -4.45 5.91 -6.75
N ASP A 189 -4.28 7.06 -7.42
CA ASP A 189 -4.09 7.12 -8.88
C ASP A 189 -2.84 6.32 -9.31
N CYS A 190 -1.71 6.48 -8.61
CA CYS A 190 -0.50 5.69 -8.90
C CYS A 190 -0.69 4.19 -8.63
N VAL A 191 -1.36 3.82 -7.55
CA VAL A 191 -1.63 2.41 -7.20
C VAL A 191 -2.54 1.76 -8.24
N SER A 192 -3.60 2.44 -8.66
CA SER A 192 -4.51 1.94 -9.70
C SER A 192 -3.81 1.79 -11.06
N PHE A 193 -2.95 2.74 -11.42
CA PHE A 193 -2.13 2.67 -12.63
C PHE A 193 -1.13 1.51 -12.58
N ASN A 194 -0.42 1.34 -11.46
CA ASN A 194 0.50 0.22 -11.28
C ASN A 194 -0.21 -1.13 -11.35
N LYS A 195 -1.40 -1.26 -10.75
CA LYS A 195 -2.23 -2.48 -10.84
C LYS A 195 -2.64 -2.76 -12.29
N SER A 196 -2.96 -1.74 -13.07
CA SER A 196 -3.25 -1.87 -14.51
C SER A 196 -2.03 -2.37 -15.30
N LEU A 197 -0.84 -1.82 -15.02
CA LEU A 197 0.41 -2.27 -15.63
C LEU A 197 0.75 -3.71 -15.25
N GLU A 198 0.59 -4.07 -13.97
CA GLU A 198 0.80 -5.42 -13.48
C GLU A 198 -0.14 -6.42 -14.16
N ASN A 199 -1.42 -6.08 -14.31
CA ASN A 199 -2.37 -6.91 -15.06
C ASN A 199 -1.95 -7.09 -16.52
N LYS A 200 -1.48 -6.03 -17.19
CA LYS A 200 -0.97 -6.11 -18.57
C LYS A 200 0.29 -6.98 -18.66
N LEU A 201 1.21 -6.86 -17.71
CA LEU A 201 2.45 -7.64 -17.66
C LEU A 201 2.18 -9.12 -17.34
N ASN A 202 1.29 -9.40 -16.40
CA ASN A 202 0.83 -10.76 -16.07
C ASN A 202 0.09 -11.42 -17.23
N SER A 203 -0.62 -10.62 -18.04
CA SER A 203 -1.21 -11.06 -19.31
C SER A 203 -0.16 -11.35 -20.38
N SER A 204 1.01 -10.69 -20.31
CA SER A 204 2.09 -10.81 -21.31
C SER A 204 3.10 -11.92 -21.02
N GLY A 205 2.92 -12.70 -19.93
CA GLY A 205 3.66 -13.95 -19.66
C GLY A 205 5.16 -13.83 -19.36
N SER A 206 5.80 -12.68 -19.62
CA SER A 206 7.25 -12.48 -19.59
C SER A 206 7.84 -12.41 -18.17
N LEU A 207 7.14 -11.79 -17.22
CA LEU A 207 7.70 -11.52 -15.88
C LEU A 207 7.81 -12.77 -14.99
N SER A 208 6.92 -13.75 -15.15
CA SER A 208 6.96 -14.96 -14.34
C SER A 208 8.07 -15.94 -14.74
N LEU A 209 8.49 -15.94 -16.01
CA LEU A 209 9.56 -16.81 -16.47
C LEU A 209 10.93 -16.45 -15.85
N SER A 210 11.15 -15.17 -15.52
CA SER A 210 12.37 -14.68 -14.86
C SER A 210 12.64 -15.34 -13.49
N MET A 211 11.59 -15.72 -12.75
CA MET A 211 11.73 -16.47 -11.50
C MET A 211 12.41 -17.82 -11.74
N PHE A 212 12.08 -18.48 -12.84
CA PHE A 212 12.62 -19.79 -13.19
C PHE A 212 14.03 -19.72 -13.83
N GLU A 213 14.43 -18.56 -14.37
CA GLU A 213 15.81 -18.31 -14.85
C GLU A 213 16.85 -18.37 -13.73
N ASN A 214 16.46 -18.08 -12.49
CA ASN A 214 17.35 -18.19 -11.32
C ASN A 214 17.14 -19.47 -10.50
N LEU A 215 16.14 -20.28 -10.85
CA LEU A 215 15.85 -21.54 -10.18
C LEU A 215 17.05 -22.49 -10.26
N ARG A 216 17.41 -23.07 -9.10
CA ARG A 216 18.44 -24.11 -8.96
C ARG A 216 17.77 -25.44 -8.62
N LEU A 217 18.34 -26.55 -9.11
CA LEU A 217 17.80 -27.89 -8.89
C LEU A 217 17.67 -28.22 -7.39
N SER A 218 18.58 -27.76 -6.55
CA SER A 218 18.56 -28.00 -5.10
C SER A 218 17.38 -27.36 -4.36
N VAL A 219 16.75 -26.34 -4.95
CA VAL A 219 15.61 -25.60 -4.37
C VAL A 219 14.28 -26.04 -4.99
N LEU A 220 14.33 -26.90 -6.01
CA LEU A 220 13.16 -27.36 -6.72
C LEU A 220 12.19 -28.09 -5.78
N ASN A 221 10.94 -27.63 -5.76
CA ASN A 221 9.87 -28.15 -4.92
C ASN A 221 8.54 -28.13 -5.70
N PRO A 222 7.50 -28.86 -5.25
CA PRO A 222 6.27 -28.99 -6.03
C PRO A 222 5.52 -27.68 -6.30
N THR A 223 5.72 -26.64 -5.49
CA THR A 223 5.07 -25.33 -5.74
C THR A 223 5.54 -24.70 -7.04
N HIS A 224 6.83 -24.89 -7.40
CA HIS A 224 7.36 -24.45 -8.69
C HIS A 224 6.69 -25.16 -9.87
N PHE A 225 6.35 -26.43 -9.71
CA PHE A 225 5.62 -27.16 -10.73
C PHE A 225 4.20 -26.60 -10.90
N VAL A 226 3.47 -26.38 -9.80
CA VAL A 226 2.11 -25.79 -9.84
C VAL A 226 2.13 -24.40 -10.46
N GLN A 227 3.09 -23.55 -10.09
CA GLN A 227 3.29 -22.23 -10.69
C GLN A 227 3.54 -22.35 -12.20
N PHE A 228 4.47 -23.20 -12.62
CA PHE A 228 4.78 -23.37 -14.04
C PHE A 228 3.60 -23.99 -14.82
N GLN A 229 2.86 -24.91 -14.20
CA GLN A 229 1.63 -25.47 -14.76
C GLN A 229 0.62 -24.37 -15.06
N GLN A 230 0.39 -23.43 -14.14
CA GLN A 230 -0.49 -22.29 -14.40
C GLN A 230 -0.03 -21.48 -15.62
N HIS A 231 1.28 -21.29 -15.83
CA HIS A 231 1.80 -20.66 -17.05
C HIS A 231 1.50 -21.47 -18.31
N THR A 232 1.69 -22.78 -18.26
CA THR A 232 1.35 -23.67 -19.36
C THR A 232 -0.14 -23.62 -19.69
N LEU A 233 -1.02 -23.62 -18.69
CA LEU A 233 -2.47 -23.52 -18.89
C LEU A 233 -2.88 -22.18 -19.50
N ARG A 234 -2.26 -21.06 -19.11
CA ARG A 234 -2.50 -19.76 -19.77
C ARG A 234 -2.12 -19.81 -21.25
N SER A 235 -1.01 -20.46 -21.60
CA SER A 235 -0.58 -20.61 -22.99
C SER A 235 -1.52 -21.51 -23.79
N ILE A 236 -1.98 -22.61 -23.20
CA ILE A 236 -3.02 -23.48 -23.79
C ILE A 236 -4.30 -22.68 -24.05
N ARG A 237 -4.82 -21.95 -23.05
CA ARG A 237 -6.03 -21.11 -23.20
C ARG A 237 -5.88 -20.05 -24.28
N SER A 238 -4.70 -19.43 -24.37
CA SER A 238 -4.41 -18.46 -25.43
C SER A 238 -4.48 -19.09 -26.82
N PHE A 239 -3.89 -20.28 -26.98
CA PHE A 239 -3.96 -21.01 -28.25
C PHE A 239 -5.39 -21.48 -28.56
N VAL A 240 -6.13 -22.00 -27.57
CA VAL A 240 -7.53 -22.42 -27.72
C VAL A 240 -8.40 -21.26 -28.22
N ARG A 241 -8.26 -20.06 -27.64
CA ARG A 241 -8.98 -18.86 -28.11
C ARG A 241 -8.64 -18.51 -29.55
N LEU A 242 -7.36 -18.60 -29.94
CA LEU A 242 -6.96 -18.38 -31.33
C LEU A 242 -7.57 -19.44 -32.25
N MET A 243 -7.51 -20.72 -31.85
CA MET A 243 -8.07 -21.84 -32.60
C MET A 243 -9.57 -21.69 -32.84
N ILE A 244 -10.34 -21.31 -31.82
CA ILE A 244 -11.78 -21.05 -31.94
C ILE A 244 -12.03 -19.89 -32.93
N ARG A 245 -11.27 -18.78 -32.85
CA ARG A 245 -11.41 -17.66 -33.80
C ARG A 245 -11.13 -18.06 -35.24
N GLU A 246 -10.12 -18.88 -35.48
CA GLU A 246 -9.83 -19.39 -36.83
C GLU A 246 -10.96 -20.31 -37.32
N MET A 247 -11.52 -21.15 -36.44
CA MET A 247 -12.67 -22.01 -36.75
C MET A 247 -13.92 -21.18 -37.12
N GLU A 248 -14.23 -20.14 -36.33
CA GLU A 248 -15.31 -19.19 -36.62
C GLU A 248 -15.10 -18.49 -37.97
N SER A 249 -13.87 -18.03 -38.24
CA SER A 249 -13.51 -17.38 -39.51
C SER A 249 -13.65 -18.31 -40.71
N ALA A 250 -13.48 -19.62 -40.50
CA ALA A 250 -13.69 -20.67 -41.48
C ALA A 250 -15.14 -21.17 -41.55
N ASN A 251 -16.08 -20.53 -40.84
CA ASN A 251 -17.50 -20.91 -40.73
C ASN A 251 -17.72 -22.35 -40.23
N TRP A 252 -16.90 -22.82 -39.28
CA TRP A 252 -17.14 -24.10 -38.61
C TRP A 252 -18.34 -24.04 -37.69
N ASP A 253 -19.11 -25.12 -37.67
CA ASP A 253 -20.13 -25.34 -36.65
C ASP A 253 -19.47 -25.77 -35.34
N LEU A 254 -19.34 -24.82 -34.41
CA LEU A 254 -18.74 -25.04 -33.10
C LEU A 254 -19.57 -26.01 -32.25
N ASP A 255 -20.90 -26.02 -32.36
CA ASP A 255 -21.77 -26.91 -31.57
C ASP A 255 -21.56 -28.36 -32.00
N THR A 256 -21.44 -28.61 -33.30
CA THR A 256 -21.09 -29.93 -33.83
C THR A 256 -19.68 -30.34 -33.40
N ALA A 257 -18.71 -29.43 -33.39
CA ALA A 257 -17.36 -29.71 -32.91
C ALA A 257 -17.34 -30.05 -31.41
N ILE A 258 -18.10 -29.34 -30.59
CA ILE A 258 -18.23 -29.61 -29.15
C ILE A 258 -18.84 -30.99 -28.91
N LYS A 259 -19.93 -31.33 -29.62
CA LYS A 259 -20.54 -32.67 -29.57
C LYS A 259 -19.59 -33.77 -30.05
N PHE A 260 -18.65 -33.46 -30.94
CA PHE A 260 -17.63 -34.43 -31.33
C PHE A 260 -16.58 -34.64 -30.23
N ILE A 261 -16.19 -33.58 -29.51
CA ILE A 261 -15.17 -33.64 -28.45
C ILE A 261 -15.75 -34.26 -27.17
N GLU A 262 -16.90 -33.77 -26.71
CA GLU A 262 -17.59 -34.21 -25.49
C GLU A 262 -19.09 -34.43 -25.81
N PRO A 263 -19.48 -35.60 -26.36
CA PRO A 263 -20.81 -35.85 -26.95
C PRO A 263 -21.99 -35.71 -25.99
N ASP A 264 -21.76 -35.85 -24.69
CA ASP A 264 -22.81 -35.83 -23.67
C ASP A 264 -22.69 -34.61 -22.73
N SER A 265 -21.94 -33.58 -23.13
CA SER A 265 -21.71 -32.42 -22.27
C SER A 265 -22.89 -31.45 -22.30
N ILE A 266 -23.39 -31.10 -21.12
CA ILE A 266 -24.39 -30.04 -20.91
C ILE A 266 -23.68 -28.88 -20.22
N PHE A 267 -23.70 -27.71 -20.86
CA PHE A 267 -23.08 -26.50 -20.33
C PHE A 267 -24.12 -25.67 -19.58
N ALA A 268 -23.72 -25.09 -18.45
CA ALA A 268 -24.55 -24.19 -17.66
C ALA A 268 -24.73 -22.85 -18.39
N GLU A 269 -23.67 -22.41 -19.07
CA GLU A 269 -23.65 -21.20 -19.89
C GLU A 269 -23.07 -21.51 -21.26
N GLN A 270 -23.51 -20.78 -22.28
CA GLN A 270 -22.93 -20.89 -23.63
C GLN A 270 -21.44 -20.51 -23.66
N SER A 271 -21.01 -19.61 -22.77
CA SER A 271 -19.61 -19.19 -22.57
C SER A 271 -18.69 -20.36 -22.16
N HIS A 272 -19.23 -21.39 -21.49
CA HIS A 272 -18.48 -22.54 -20.98
C HIS A 272 -18.10 -23.56 -22.07
N SER A 273 -18.67 -23.44 -23.27
CA SER A 273 -18.31 -24.26 -24.43
C SER A 273 -16.81 -24.29 -24.72
N CYS A 274 -16.10 -23.19 -24.41
CA CYS A 274 -14.65 -23.10 -24.58
C CYS A 274 -13.86 -24.16 -23.77
N PHE A 275 -14.42 -24.65 -22.66
CA PHE A 275 -13.79 -25.69 -21.85
C PHE A 275 -13.72 -27.05 -22.56
N ALA A 276 -14.62 -27.34 -23.51
CA ALA A 276 -14.52 -28.55 -24.33
C ALA A 276 -13.28 -28.49 -25.24
N PHE A 277 -13.04 -27.35 -25.88
CA PHE A 277 -11.83 -27.14 -26.68
C PHE A 277 -10.56 -27.14 -25.82
N GLU A 278 -10.61 -26.53 -24.62
CA GLU A 278 -9.50 -26.60 -23.67
C GLU A 278 -9.23 -28.05 -23.24
N SER A 279 -10.26 -28.86 -23.02
CA SER A 279 -10.16 -30.29 -22.74
C SER A 279 -9.48 -31.05 -23.87
N PHE A 280 -9.95 -30.87 -25.11
CA PHE A 280 -9.37 -31.50 -26.30
C PHE A 280 -7.88 -31.19 -26.43
N VAL A 281 -7.51 -29.91 -26.36
CA VAL A 281 -6.12 -29.45 -26.50
C VAL A 281 -5.28 -29.97 -25.34
N SER A 282 -5.74 -29.85 -24.10
CA SER A 282 -4.99 -30.28 -22.91
C SER A 282 -4.73 -31.79 -22.92
N LYS A 283 -5.76 -32.61 -23.17
CA LYS A 283 -5.63 -34.07 -23.26
C LYS A 283 -4.65 -34.46 -24.38
N THR A 284 -4.77 -33.85 -25.56
CA THR A 284 -3.89 -34.14 -26.70
C THR A 284 -2.44 -33.75 -26.42
N MET A 285 -2.20 -32.55 -25.90
CA MET A 285 -0.85 -32.04 -25.63
C MET A 285 -0.15 -32.81 -24.50
N LEU A 286 -0.90 -33.25 -23.49
CA LEU A 286 -0.37 -33.98 -22.33
C LEU A 286 -0.39 -35.50 -22.51
N GLU A 287 -0.88 -36.03 -23.62
CA GLU A 287 -0.84 -37.46 -23.87
C GLU A 287 0.60 -37.96 -23.95
N GLY A 288 0.91 -39.01 -23.18
CA GLY A 288 2.26 -39.58 -23.08
C GLY A 288 3.14 -38.94 -21.99
N PHE A 289 2.63 -37.98 -21.21
CA PHE A 289 3.41 -37.27 -20.17
C PHE A 289 4.07 -38.20 -19.13
N ASN A 290 3.53 -39.39 -18.91
CA ASN A 290 4.11 -40.39 -18.00
C ASN A 290 5.45 -40.95 -18.49
N ASN A 291 5.70 -40.88 -19.79
CA ASN A 291 6.87 -41.46 -20.43
C ASN A 291 7.94 -40.38 -20.66
N PRO A 292 9.24 -40.66 -20.45
CA PRO A 292 10.30 -39.75 -20.83
C PRO A 292 10.18 -39.31 -22.30
N ASN A 293 10.34 -38.01 -22.56
CA ASN A 293 10.16 -37.41 -23.89
C ASN A 293 8.82 -37.78 -24.56
N PHE A 294 7.74 -37.94 -23.77
CA PHE A 294 6.41 -38.32 -24.25
C PHE A 294 6.34 -39.69 -24.96
N GLY A 295 7.34 -40.57 -24.76
CA GLY A 295 7.41 -41.87 -25.42
C GLY A 295 7.87 -41.81 -26.88
N LEU A 296 8.37 -40.67 -27.35
CA LEU A 296 8.91 -40.52 -28.70
C LEU A 296 10.33 -41.12 -28.80
N PRO A 297 10.72 -41.67 -29.97
CA PRO A 297 12.09 -42.11 -30.22
C PRO A 297 13.10 -40.98 -29.99
N SER A 298 13.84 -41.08 -28.89
CA SER A 298 14.79 -40.07 -28.41
C SER A 298 16.15 -40.73 -28.13
N GLU A 299 17.18 -39.91 -27.97
CA GLU A 299 18.50 -40.35 -27.56
C GLU A 299 18.41 -41.20 -26.28
N SER A 300 19.28 -42.21 -26.18
CA SER A 300 19.34 -43.12 -25.05
C SER A 300 19.46 -42.34 -23.75
N LEU A 301 18.49 -42.52 -22.84
CA LEU A 301 18.50 -41.85 -21.55
C LEU A 301 19.49 -42.56 -20.61
N PRO A 302 20.41 -41.84 -19.95
CA PRO A 302 21.27 -42.45 -18.94
C PRO A 302 20.49 -42.80 -17.68
N LEU A 303 21.05 -43.70 -16.87
CA LEU A 303 20.41 -44.26 -15.66
C LEU A 303 20.13 -43.20 -14.58
N ASN A 304 18.90 -43.23 -14.05
CA ASN A 304 18.26 -42.48 -12.95
C ASN A 304 18.82 -41.10 -12.54
N ASN A 305 19.96 -41.03 -11.85
CA ASN A 305 20.41 -39.78 -11.22
C ASN A 305 20.89 -38.74 -12.25
N LYS A 306 21.40 -39.19 -13.41
CA LYS A 306 21.76 -38.29 -14.51
C LYS A 306 20.54 -37.80 -15.29
N THR A 307 19.45 -38.59 -15.29
CA THR A 307 18.21 -38.25 -16.00
C THR A 307 17.58 -36.97 -15.45
N GLN A 308 17.55 -36.82 -14.11
CA GLN A 308 17.02 -35.65 -13.43
C GLN A 308 17.74 -34.36 -13.86
N LEU A 309 19.07 -34.37 -13.79
CA LEU A 309 19.93 -33.25 -14.17
C LEU A 309 19.72 -32.87 -15.65
N LEU A 310 19.67 -33.86 -16.54
CA LEU A 310 19.45 -33.63 -17.97
C LEU A 310 18.12 -32.94 -18.26
N PHE A 311 17.04 -33.35 -17.60
CA PHE A 311 15.75 -32.69 -17.78
C PHE A 311 15.74 -31.27 -17.20
N PHE A 312 16.41 -31.05 -16.07
CA PHE A 312 16.58 -29.70 -15.53
C PHE A 312 17.39 -28.78 -16.45
N GLU A 313 18.49 -29.27 -17.01
CA GLU A 313 19.30 -28.52 -17.98
C GLU A 313 18.52 -28.18 -19.25
N LYS A 314 17.75 -29.15 -19.76
CA LYS A 314 16.82 -28.90 -20.89
C LYS A 314 15.81 -27.81 -20.56
N PHE A 315 15.24 -27.83 -19.36
CA PHE A 315 14.32 -26.79 -18.89
C PHE A 315 15.00 -25.41 -18.86
N LYS A 316 16.16 -25.31 -18.21
CA LYS A 316 16.93 -24.06 -18.09
C LYS A 316 17.36 -23.50 -19.44
N LYS A 317 17.76 -24.37 -20.39
CA LYS A 317 18.22 -23.96 -21.72
C LYS A 317 17.10 -23.34 -22.56
N LEU A 318 15.86 -23.79 -22.38
CA LEU A 318 14.75 -23.45 -23.27
C LEU A 318 13.78 -22.40 -22.71
N ILE A 319 13.86 -22.09 -21.41
CA ILE A 319 12.84 -21.27 -20.74
C ILE A 319 12.70 -19.84 -21.29
N SER A 320 13.81 -19.24 -21.69
CA SER A 320 13.90 -17.86 -22.21
C SER A 320 14.04 -17.82 -23.74
N VAL A 321 13.97 -18.97 -24.41
CA VAL A 321 14.21 -19.06 -25.85
C VAL A 321 12.90 -18.90 -26.62
N ASN A 322 12.94 -18.15 -27.72
CA ASN A 322 11.82 -18.06 -28.65
C ASN A 322 11.56 -19.42 -29.32
N SER A 323 10.34 -19.94 -29.14
CA SER A 323 9.93 -21.27 -29.59
C SER A 323 10.10 -21.49 -31.09
N LYS A 324 9.64 -20.55 -31.92
CA LYS A 324 9.73 -20.62 -33.38
C LYS A 324 11.18 -20.60 -33.88
N ASN A 325 12.00 -19.69 -33.36
CA ASN A 325 13.41 -19.59 -33.73
C ASN A 325 14.17 -20.87 -33.34
N PHE A 326 13.89 -21.43 -32.17
CA PHE A 326 14.52 -22.66 -31.73
C PHE A 326 14.19 -23.84 -32.65
N LEU A 327 12.91 -23.97 -33.06
CA LEU A 327 12.49 -25.02 -34.00
C LEU A 327 13.21 -24.93 -35.34
N ALA A 328 13.40 -23.70 -35.86
CA ALA A 328 14.07 -23.48 -37.14
C ALA A 328 15.56 -23.83 -37.08
N GLN A 329 16.22 -23.52 -35.96
CA GLN A 329 17.65 -23.78 -35.76
C GLN A 329 17.95 -25.24 -35.38
N ASN A 330 17.01 -25.95 -34.75
CA ASN A 330 17.24 -27.28 -34.17
C ASN A 330 16.18 -28.31 -34.64
N PRO A 331 16.09 -28.60 -35.95
CA PRO A 331 15.02 -29.42 -36.52
C PRO A 331 15.05 -30.91 -36.11
N SER A 332 16.17 -31.41 -35.58
CA SER A 332 16.33 -32.80 -35.11
C SER A 332 16.11 -32.97 -33.60
N SER A 333 15.92 -31.87 -32.87
CA SER A 333 15.78 -31.89 -31.41
C SER A 333 14.55 -32.68 -30.94
N SER A 334 14.62 -33.23 -29.74
CA SER A 334 13.49 -33.93 -29.09
C SER A 334 12.25 -33.05 -28.97
N PHE A 335 12.43 -31.77 -28.64
CA PHE A 335 11.35 -30.78 -28.62
C PHE A 335 10.72 -30.57 -30.01
N CYS A 336 11.52 -30.53 -31.08
CA CYS A 336 10.99 -30.37 -32.43
C CYS A 336 10.18 -31.60 -32.87
N LYS A 337 10.67 -32.82 -32.56
CA LYS A 337 9.92 -34.07 -32.78
C LYS A 337 8.59 -34.08 -32.01
N PHE A 338 8.61 -33.64 -30.75
CA PHE A 338 7.41 -33.49 -29.93
C PHE A 338 6.41 -32.51 -30.56
N THR A 339 6.87 -31.31 -30.91
CA THR A 339 6.02 -30.27 -31.50
C THR A 339 5.38 -30.75 -32.80
N ARG A 340 6.14 -31.41 -33.68
CA ARG A 340 5.61 -32.00 -34.93
C ARG A 340 4.57 -33.07 -34.65
N ALA A 341 4.88 -34.04 -33.79
CA ALA A 341 3.96 -35.13 -33.46
C ALA A 341 2.64 -34.59 -32.89
N LYS A 342 2.71 -33.63 -31.96
CA LYS A 342 1.52 -33.01 -31.36
C LYS A 342 0.73 -32.15 -32.34
N TYR A 343 1.39 -31.42 -33.24
CA TYR A 343 0.67 -30.66 -34.27
C TYR A 343 -0.13 -31.58 -35.18
N LEU A 344 0.49 -32.66 -35.66
CA LEU A 344 -0.16 -33.60 -36.57
C LEU A 344 -1.35 -34.32 -35.93
N GLN A 345 -1.27 -34.53 -34.62
CA GLN A 345 -2.33 -35.14 -33.81
C GLN A 345 -3.47 -34.18 -33.50
N LEU A 346 -3.15 -32.94 -33.10
CA LEU A 346 -4.13 -31.95 -32.68
C LEU A 346 -4.86 -31.30 -33.86
N VAL A 347 -4.12 -30.91 -34.90
CA VAL A 347 -4.67 -30.20 -36.06
C VAL A 347 -4.90 -31.20 -37.18
N HIS A 348 -6.09 -31.79 -37.23
CA HIS A 348 -6.44 -32.78 -38.26
C HIS A 348 -6.34 -32.17 -39.68
N ALA A 349 -6.03 -32.98 -40.70
CA ALA A 349 -5.88 -32.50 -42.08
C ALA A 349 -7.13 -31.74 -42.59
N LYS A 350 -8.34 -32.21 -42.25
CA LYS A 350 -9.59 -31.49 -42.57
C LYS A 350 -9.69 -30.12 -41.87
N MET A 351 -9.20 -30.02 -40.63
CA MET A 351 -9.13 -28.77 -39.89
C MET A 351 -8.17 -27.81 -40.58
N GLU A 352 -6.94 -28.24 -40.85
CA GLU A 352 -5.93 -27.43 -41.53
C GLU A 352 -6.40 -26.93 -42.90
N CYS A 353 -6.97 -27.82 -43.72
CA CYS A 353 -7.56 -27.46 -45.02
C CYS A 353 -8.65 -26.41 -44.88
N SER A 354 -9.51 -26.51 -43.87
CA SER A 354 -10.59 -25.56 -43.71
C SER A 354 -10.14 -24.22 -43.16
N LEU A 355 -9.16 -24.21 -42.24
CA LEU A 355 -8.63 -22.98 -41.65
C LEU A 355 -7.76 -22.19 -42.63
N PHE A 356 -6.95 -22.89 -43.45
CA PHE A 356 -5.93 -22.24 -44.28
C PHE A 356 -6.12 -22.45 -45.79
N GLY A 357 -7.12 -23.22 -46.21
CA GLY A 357 -7.37 -23.57 -47.61
C GLY A 357 -6.38 -24.57 -48.24
N ASN A 358 -5.38 -25.05 -47.48
CA ASN A 358 -4.33 -25.95 -47.97
C ASN A 358 -3.72 -26.79 -46.83
N LEU A 359 -2.82 -27.73 -47.18
CA LEU A 359 -2.09 -28.60 -46.24
C LEU A 359 -0.59 -28.24 -46.17
N ASN A 360 -0.24 -26.98 -46.44
CA ASN A 360 1.17 -26.61 -46.58
C ASN A 360 1.90 -26.63 -45.23
N GLN A 361 1.23 -26.30 -44.11
CA GLN A 361 1.87 -26.29 -42.80
C GLN A 361 2.32 -27.70 -42.39
N ARG A 362 1.43 -28.69 -42.52
CA ARG A 362 1.74 -30.10 -42.28
C ARG A 362 2.79 -30.65 -43.21
N LYS A 363 2.73 -30.35 -44.51
CA LYS A 363 3.76 -30.78 -45.47
C LYS A 363 5.14 -30.23 -45.08
N LEU A 364 5.20 -28.95 -44.73
CA LEU A 364 6.43 -28.29 -44.30
C LEU A 364 6.97 -28.86 -42.99
N LEU A 365 6.10 -29.18 -42.02
CA LEU A 365 6.50 -29.81 -40.76
C LEU A 365 7.05 -31.23 -40.99
N SER A 366 6.46 -32.00 -41.91
CA SER A 366 6.92 -33.34 -42.28
C SER A 366 8.30 -33.32 -42.95
N THR A 367 8.63 -32.28 -43.72
CA THR A 367 9.98 -32.11 -44.32
C THR A 367 10.97 -31.44 -43.38
N GLY A 368 10.53 -31.07 -42.18
CA GLY A 368 11.36 -30.53 -41.12
C GLY A 368 11.43 -29.00 -41.04
N GLY A 369 10.72 -28.30 -41.92
CA GLY A 369 10.58 -26.84 -41.88
C GLY A 369 9.63 -26.36 -40.78
N VAL A 370 9.59 -25.04 -40.60
CA VAL A 370 8.77 -24.35 -39.59
C VAL A 370 7.80 -23.42 -40.30
N PRO A 371 6.48 -23.63 -40.18
CA PRO A 371 5.50 -22.73 -40.78
C PRO A 371 5.60 -21.30 -40.26
N ASP A 372 5.56 -20.34 -41.19
CA ASP A 372 5.50 -18.91 -40.88
C ASP A 372 4.04 -18.44 -40.83
N SER A 373 3.32 -18.84 -39.78
CA SER A 373 1.94 -18.40 -39.53
C SER A 373 1.76 -18.01 -38.07
N ALA A 374 0.84 -17.06 -37.80
CA ALA A 374 0.49 -16.65 -36.44
C ALA A 374 -0.08 -17.83 -35.63
N PHE A 375 -0.91 -18.66 -36.29
CA PHE A 375 -1.45 -19.88 -35.72
C PHE A 375 -0.36 -20.87 -35.28
N PHE A 376 0.61 -21.15 -36.16
CA PHE A 376 1.71 -22.05 -35.82
C PHE A 376 2.63 -21.45 -34.76
N ALA A 377 2.88 -20.13 -34.78
CA ALA A 377 3.66 -19.46 -33.75
C ALA A 377 3.01 -19.61 -32.35
N ALA A 378 1.69 -19.42 -32.25
CA ALA A 378 0.96 -19.66 -31.01
C ALA A 378 0.98 -21.14 -30.59
N PHE A 379 0.84 -22.06 -31.55
CA PHE A 379 0.96 -23.50 -31.29
C PHE A 379 2.35 -23.90 -30.77
N ALA A 380 3.41 -23.38 -31.40
CA ALA A 380 4.80 -23.64 -31.02
C ALA A 380 5.09 -23.10 -29.61
N GLU A 381 4.54 -21.95 -29.27
CA GLU A 381 4.63 -21.36 -27.94
C GLU A 381 3.96 -22.24 -26.87
N MET A 382 2.71 -22.65 -27.10
CA MET A 382 2.01 -23.61 -26.24
C MET A 382 2.79 -24.92 -26.10
N SER A 383 3.28 -25.47 -27.21
CA SER A 383 4.08 -26.70 -27.23
C SER A 383 5.35 -26.57 -26.40
N MET A 384 6.04 -25.43 -26.47
CA MET A 384 7.22 -25.15 -25.66
C MET A 384 6.88 -25.15 -24.16
N ARG A 385 5.76 -24.52 -23.76
CA ARG A 385 5.35 -24.50 -22.35
C ARG A 385 4.99 -25.90 -21.84
N VAL A 386 4.31 -26.72 -22.64
CA VAL A 386 4.02 -28.13 -22.29
C VAL A 386 5.31 -28.96 -22.19
N TRP A 387 6.23 -28.79 -23.13
CA TRP A 387 7.52 -29.49 -23.11
C TRP A 387 8.39 -29.11 -21.90
N LEU A 388 8.40 -27.82 -21.54
CA LEU A 388 9.10 -27.34 -20.35
C LEU A 388 8.45 -27.87 -19.06
N LEU A 389 7.11 -27.93 -18.99
CA LEU A 389 6.40 -28.53 -17.86
C LEU A 389 6.80 -30.01 -17.69
N HIS A 390 6.93 -30.75 -18.78
CA HIS A 390 7.42 -32.12 -18.79
C HIS A 390 8.87 -32.22 -18.28
N CYS A 391 9.77 -31.37 -18.80
CA CYS A 391 11.14 -31.32 -18.31
C CYS A 391 11.20 -31.03 -16.81
N LEU A 392 10.35 -30.11 -16.33
CA LEU A 392 10.26 -29.77 -14.91
C LEU A 392 9.76 -30.97 -14.07
N ALA A 393 8.72 -31.69 -14.52
CA ALA A 393 8.21 -32.89 -13.84
C ALA A 393 9.30 -33.95 -13.64
N PHE A 394 10.08 -34.23 -14.70
CA PHE A 394 11.12 -35.25 -14.64
C PHE A 394 12.38 -34.77 -13.91
N SER A 395 12.56 -33.45 -13.74
CA SER A 395 13.62 -32.89 -12.90
C SER A 395 13.40 -33.07 -11.40
N PHE A 396 12.26 -33.59 -10.95
CA PHE A 396 12.07 -34.00 -9.55
C PHE A 396 12.73 -35.34 -9.21
N GLY A 397 13.10 -36.15 -10.21
CA GLY A 397 13.67 -37.49 -9.98
C GLY A 397 12.71 -38.48 -9.31
N GLN A 398 11.40 -38.20 -9.33
CA GLN A 398 10.34 -39.04 -8.76
C GLN A 398 9.49 -39.65 -9.88
N GLN A 399 8.66 -40.64 -9.54
CA GLN A 399 7.68 -41.19 -10.48
C GLN A 399 6.66 -40.10 -10.85
N VAL A 400 6.58 -39.80 -12.14
CA VAL A 400 5.61 -38.86 -12.71
C VAL A 400 4.47 -39.66 -13.31
N SER A 401 3.24 -39.32 -12.94
CA SER A 401 2.04 -39.87 -13.54
C SER A 401 0.99 -38.77 -13.74
N ILE A 402 0.16 -38.93 -14.76
CA ILE A 402 -0.96 -38.06 -15.10
C ILE A 402 -2.25 -38.86 -14.98
N PHE A 403 -3.31 -38.23 -14.49
CA PHE A 403 -4.61 -38.88 -14.31
C PHE A 403 -5.74 -37.99 -14.84
N GLN A 404 -6.81 -38.63 -15.29
CA GLN A 404 -8.03 -37.98 -15.74
C GLN A 404 -9.20 -38.49 -14.91
N VAL A 405 -10.12 -37.60 -14.57
CA VAL A 405 -11.33 -37.95 -13.83
C VAL A 405 -12.40 -38.43 -14.81
N LYS A 406 -13.02 -39.58 -14.48
CA LYS A 406 -14.08 -40.15 -15.31
C LYS A 406 -15.36 -39.33 -15.19
N LYS A 407 -16.08 -39.15 -16.30
CA LYS A 407 -17.44 -38.62 -16.34
C LYS A 407 -18.34 -39.35 -15.34
N GLY A 408 -19.19 -38.59 -14.63
CA GLY A 408 -20.11 -39.10 -13.61
C GLY A 408 -19.47 -39.36 -12.24
N SER A 409 -18.16 -39.15 -12.08
CA SER A 409 -17.51 -39.28 -10.76
C SER A 409 -17.98 -38.17 -9.82
N ARG A 410 -18.08 -38.47 -8.52
CA ARG A 410 -18.35 -37.46 -7.49
C ARG A 410 -17.19 -36.46 -7.42
N PHE A 411 -17.51 -35.18 -7.33
CA PHE A 411 -16.50 -34.15 -7.13
C PHE A 411 -15.79 -34.33 -5.79
N SER A 412 -14.46 -34.15 -5.79
CA SER A 412 -13.65 -34.24 -4.58
C SER A 412 -12.56 -33.18 -4.62
N GLU A 413 -12.70 -32.16 -3.77
CA GLU A 413 -11.76 -31.05 -3.64
C GLU A 413 -10.33 -31.49 -3.34
N VAL A 414 -10.10 -32.70 -2.80
CA VAL A 414 -8.76 -33.20 -2.50
C VAL A 414 -7.89 -33.36 -3.75
N TYR A 415 -8.47 -33.77 -4.88
CA TYR A 415 -7.72 -34.06 -6.12
C TYR A 415 -8.37 -33.51 -7.39
N MET A 416 -9.44 -32.71 -7.22
CA MET A 416 -10.13 -32.03 -8.30
C MET A 416 -10.26 -30.53 -7.98
N GLU A 417 -10.20 -29.72 -9.02
CA GLU A 417 -10.45 -28.27 -8.98
C GLU A 417 -11.57 -27.96 -9.99
N SER A 418 -12.62 -27.25 -9.57
CA SER A 418 -13.69 -26.84 -10.49
C SER A 418 -13.23 -25.64 -11.32
N VAL A 419 -13.48 -25.66 -12.64
CA VAL A 419 -13.18 -24.51 -13.51
C VAL A 419 -14.23 -23.40 -13.43
N THR A 420 -15.38 -23.67 -12.81
CA THR A 420 -16.46 -22.72 -12.56
C THR A 420 -16.63 -22.49 -11.06
N PRO A 421 -17.02 -21.29 -10.60
CA PRO A 421 -17.31 -21.06 -9.19
C PRO A 421 -18.40 -22.02 -8.69
N ASN A 422 -18.16 -22.62 -7.53
CA ASN A 422 -19.08 -23.58 -6.90
C ASN A 422 -20.06 -22.81 -6.00
N ASP A 423 -21.26 -22.51 -6.51
CA ASP A 423 -22.34 -21.86 -5.74
C ASP A 423 -23.45 -22.84 -5.31
N VAL A 424 -23.16 -24.15 -5.21
CA VAL A 424 -24.21 -25.18 -5.06
C VAL A 424 -24.04 -26.05 -3.81
N ASP A 425 -25.10 -26.13 -3.01
CA ASP A 425 -25.25 -26.95 -1.79
C ASP A 425 -25.42 -28.47 -2.06
N THR A 426 -25.30 -28.92 -3.31
CA THR A 426 -25.50 -30.33 -3.71
C THR A 426 -24.18 -30.97 -4.13
N GLU A 427 -23.94 -32.25 -3.81
CA GLU A 427 -22.75 -33.00 -4.27
C GLU A 427 -22.68 -33.00 -5.82
N PRO A 428 -21.80 -32.21 -6.45
CA PRO A 428 -21.79 -32.10 -7.90
C PRO A 428 -21.04 -33.29 -8.52
N SER A 429 -21.52 -33.76 -9.68
CA SER A 429 -20.83 -34.78 -10.47
C SER A 429 -19.98 -34.16 -11.56
N VAL A 430 -18.84 -34.79 -11.87
CA VAL A 430 -17.95 -34.37 -12.94
C VAL A 430 -18.57 -34.69 -14.30
N SER A 431 -18.69 -33.68 -15.16
CA SER A 431 -19.10 -33.84 -16.55
C SER A 431 -17.92 -34.37 -17.39
N PHE A 432 -16.81 -33.62 -17.40
CA PHE A 432 -15.58 -34.04 -18.08
C PHE A 432 -14.34 -33.38 -17.45
N THR A 433 -13.17 -33.98 -17.72
CA THR A 433 -11.88 -33.40 -17.33
C THR A 433 -11.48 -32.32 -18.32
N VAL A 434 -11.26 -31.08 -17.86
CA VAL A 434 -10.73 -29.97 -18.67
C VAL A 434 -9.21 -30.07 -18.74
N VAL A 435 -8.55 -30.26 -17.59
CA VAL A 435 -7.09 -30.43 -17.51
C VAL A 435 -6.79 -31.66 -16.67
N PRO A 436 -6.03 -32.64 -17.20
CA PRO A 436 -5.57 -33.78 -16.42
C PRO A 436 -4.79 -33.35 -15.16
N GLY A 437 -4.97 -34.08 -14.07
CA GLY A 437 -4.21 -33.91 -12.84
C GLY A 437 -2.86 -34.62 -12.90
N PHE A 438 -1.95 -34.25 -12.01
CA PHE A 438 -0.59 -34.81 -11.96
C PHE A 438 -0.30 -35.44 -10.61
N LYS A 439 0.49 -36.50 -10.61
CA LYS A 439 1.06 -37.11 -9.40
C LYS A 439 2.56 -37.25 -9.59
N ILE A 440 3.32 -36.53 -8.78
CA ILE A 440 4.78 -36.52 -8.76
C ILE A 440 5.23 -37.08 -7.41
N GLY A 441 5.64 -38.35 -7.43
CA GLY A 441 5.89 -39.15 -6.24
C GLY A 441 4.69 -39.19 -5.29
N LYS A 442 4.79 -38.48 -4.16
CA LYS A 442 3.71 -38.39 -3.16
C LYS A 442 2.81 -37.16 -3.34
N THR A 443 3.23 -36.20 -4.16
CA THR A 443 2.47 -34.96 -4.36
C THR A 443 1.41 -35.19 -5.43
N VAL A 444 0.16 -34.87 -5.09
CA VAL A 444 -0.97 -34.86 -6.03
C VAL A 444 -1.31 -33.41 -6.34
N ILE A 445 -1.44 -33.11 -7.62
CA ILE A 445 -1.88 -31.82 -8.14
C ILE A 445 -3.21 -32.05 -8.82
N GLN A 446 -4.18 -31.23 -8.44
CA GLN A 446 -5.58 -31.42 -8.79
C GLN A 446 -5.80 -31.42 -10.32
N SER A 447 -6.76 -32.23 -10.75
CA SER A 447 -7.28 -32.19 -12.12
C SER A 447 -8.36 -31.12 -12.21
N GLN A 448 -8.30 -30.27 -13.23
CA GLN A 448 -9.36 -29.29 -13.48
C GLN A 448 -10.53 -29.95 -14.18
N VAL A 449 -11.71 -29.87 -13.59
CA VAL A 449 -12.92 -30.56 -14.06
C VAL A 449 -14.05 -29.56 -14.28
N TYR A 450 -14.88 -29.85 -15.28
CA TYR A 450 -16.15 -29.15 -15.49
C TYR A 450 -17.26 -29.98 -14.84
N LEU A 451 -18.08 -29.32 -14.03
CA LEU A 451 -19.16 -29.97 -13.26
C LEU A 451 -20.47 -29.97 -14.05
N SER A 452 -21.24 -31.03 -13.91
CA SER A 452 -22.57 -31.11 -14.53
C SER A 452 -23.52 -30.12 -13.84
N PRO A 453 -24.28 -29.31 -14.60
CA PRO A 453 -25.33 -28.47 -14.02
C PRO A 453 -26.41 -29.36 -13.40
N VAL A 454 -26.86 -29.00 -12.18
CA VAL A 454 -27.98 -29.69 -11.53
C VAL A 454 -29.24 -29.41 -12.34
N THR A 455 -29.76 -30.42 -13.03
CA THR A 455 -31.08 -30.33 -13.66
C THR A 455 -32.11 -30.49 -12.56
N ALA A 456 -32.89 -29.46 -12.26
CA ALA A 456 -34.06 -29.62 -11.40
C ALA A 456 -34.97 -30.71 -11.99
N PRO A 457 -35.51 -31.64 -11.19
CA PRO A 457 -36.43 -32.64 -11.71
C PRO A 457 -37.64 -31.92 -12.32
N ALA A 458 -37.96 -32.27 -13.57
CA ALA A 458 -39.20 -31.82 -14.20
C ALA A 458 -40.37 -32.24 -13.30
N SER A 459 -41.12 -31.24 -12.84
CA SER A 459 -42.30 -31.40 -11.98
C SER A 459 -43.49 -31.94 -12.74
#